data_AF-A0A831VCE6-F1
#
_entry.id   AF-A0A831VCE6-F1
#
_cell.length_a   1.000
_cell.length_b   1.000
_cell.length_c   1.000
_cell.angle_alpha   90.00
_cell.angle_beta   90.00
_cell.angle_gamma   90.00
#
_symmetry.space_group_name_H-M   'P 1'
#
loop_
_entity.id
_entity.type
_entity.pdbx_description
1 polymer ?
#
loop_
_entity_poly.entity_id
_entity_poly.type
_entity_poly.pdbx_seq_one_letter_code
_entity_poly.pdbx_strand_id
1 'polypeptide(L)'
;MSLSDFLNASYNELVKRYGAVKKDDAYEVPLQNVPWAFSRPLSAFLSAGSTYVVEGVDVGWEGPGEVYVVLTDWEAGFGFILARRRRLFSCIRRRYAAPYGVRLPQHIRVRPVELVLSDSDAITCVDRPLEARALVVLPSTVYALSSLRVDLGNARLREISETFKSR
;
A
#
# COMPACT_ATOMS: atom_id res chain seq x y z
N MET A 1 14.36 3.27 -7.30
CA MET A 1 14.42 2.23 -8.35
C MET A 1 13.39 2.57 -9.40
N SER A 2 13.69 2.50 -10.70
CA SER A 2 12.74 2.91 -11.74
C SER A 2 11.81 1.76 -12.15
N LEU A 3 10.61 2.09 -12.64
CA LEU A 3 9.68 1.11 -13.21
C LEU A 3 10.28 0.41 -14.43
N SER A 4 10.98 1.16 -15.29
CA SER A 4 11.59 0.62 -16.52
C SER A 4 12.66 -0.44 -16.20
N ASP A 5 13.51 -0.18 -15.20
CA ASP A 5 14.55 -1.14 -14.79
C ASP A 5 13.94 -2.43 -14.26
N PHE A 6 12.82 -2.34 -13.54
CA PHE A 6 12.13 -3.52 -13.02
C PHE A 6 11.50 -4.35 -14.14
N LEU A 7 10.81 -3.72 -15.09
CA LEU A 7 10.13 -4.42 -16.19
C LEU A 7 11.11 -5.08 -17.17
N ASN A 8 12.35 -4.59 -17.23
CA ASN A 8 13.41 -5.16 -18.07
C ASN A 8 14.45 -5.98 -17.28
N ALA A 9 14.21 -6.20 -15.99
CA ALA A 9 15.16 -6.90 -15.13
C ALA A 9 15.39 -8.33 -15.60
N SER A 10 16.66 -8.72 -15.72
CA SER A 10 17.02 -10.12 -15.95
C SER A 10 16.64 -11.00 -14.76
N TYR A 11 16.56 -12.32 -14.96
CA TYR A 11 16.28 -13.28 -13.88
C TYR A 11 17.21 -13.12 -12.67
N ASN A 12 18.51 -12.88 -12.92
CA ASN A 12 19.48 -12.66 -11.85
C ASN A 12 19.23 -11.35 -11.10
N GLU A 13 18.80 -10.29 -11.78
CA GLU A 13 18.45 -9.03 -11.14
C GLU A 13 17.17 -9.14 -10.32
N LEU A 14 16.16 -9.86 -10.81
CA LEU A 14 14.93 -10.14 -10.05
C LEU A 14 15.25 -10.80 -8.71
N VAL A 15 16.13 -11.81 -8.69
CA VAL A 15 16.54 -12.47 -7.45
C VAL A 15 17.39 -11.53 -6.57
N LYS A 16 18.45 -10.94 -7.11
CA LYS A 16 19.44 -10.19 -6.31
C LYS A 16 18.95 -8.84 -5.81
N ARG A 17 18.20 -8.11 -6.63
CA ARG A 17 17.77 -6.72 -6.33
C ARG A 17 16.34 -6.66 -5.81
N TYR A 18 15.47 -7.55 -6.27
CA TYR A 18 14.04 -7.52 -5.96
C TYR A 18 13.62 -8.65 -5.02
N GLY A 19 14.54 -9.52 -4.59
CA GLY A 19 14.25 -10.62 -3.67
C GLY A 19 13.27 -11.64 -4.26
N ALA A 20 13.24 -11.78 -5.59
CA ALA A 20 12.32 -12.68 -6.25
C ALA A 20 12.65 -14.14 -5.96
N VAL A 21 11.60 -14.97 -5.84
CA VAL A 21 11.70 -16.42 -5.70
C VAL A 21 11.07 -17.07 -6.93
N LYS A 22 11.80 -18.00 -7.58
CA LYS A 22 11.24 -18.74 -8.71
C LYS A 22 10.10 -19.65 -8.23
N LYS A 23 8.93 -19.53 -8.86
CA LYS A 23 7.76 -20.38 -8.65
C LYS A 23 7.14 -20.70 -10.02
N ASP A 24 7.00 -21.99 -10.31
CA ASP A 24 6.53 -22.47 -11.61
C ASP A 24 7.34 -21.87 -12.78
N ASP A 25 6.67 -21.10 -13.64
CA ASP A 25 7.19 -20.42 -14.83
C ASP A 25 7.57 -18.95 -14.58
N ALA A 26 7.40 -18.43 -13.36
CA ALA A 26 7.61 -17.03 -13.04
C ALA A 26 8.54 -16.80 -11.84
N TYR A 27 9.04 -15.58 -11.74
CA TYR A 27 9.74 -15.06 -10.56
C TYR A 27 8.76 -14.23 -9.75
N GLU A 28 8.42 -14.73 -8.56
CA GLU A 28 7.52 -14.06 -7.63
C GLU A 28 8.29 -13.04 -6.78
N VAL A 29 7.95 -11.76 -6.95
CA VAL A 29 8.53 -10.61 -6.28
C VAL A 29 7.64 -10.18 -5.11
N PRO A 30 8.16 -10.02 -3.89
CA PRO A 30 7.41 -9.43 -2.79
C PRO A 30 7.00 -7.98 -3.07
N LEU A 31 5.79 -7.58 -2.65
CA LEU A 31 5.30 -6.20 -2.86
C LEU A 31 6.20 -5.14 -2.20
N GLN A 32 6.92 -5.46 -1.13
CA GLN A 32 7.83 -4.51 -0.49
C GLN A 32 9.03 -4.10 -1.36
N ASN A 33 9.34 -4.88 -2.40
CA ASN A 33 10.53 -4.70 -3.22
C ASN A 33 10.25 -4.11 -4.60
N VAL A 34 8.99 -3.86 -4.97
CA VAL A 34 8.63 -3.31 -6.30
C VAL A 34 8.78 -1.78 -6.34
N PRO A 35 9.04 -1.18 -7.51
CA PRO A 35 9.35 0.25 -7.61
C PRO A 35 8.15 1.18 -7.37
N TRP A 36 6.94 0.65 -7.19
CA TRP A 36 5.74 1.42 -6.89
C TRP A 36 5.26 1.27 -5.44
N ALA A 37 6.03 0.59 -4.58
CA ALA A 37 5.76 0.53 -3.15
C ALA A 37 6.69 1.52 -2.43
N PHE A 38 6.11 2.61 -1.92
CA PHE A 38 6.86 3.62 -1.16
C PHE A 38 6.62 3.36 0.31
N SER A 39 7.62 2.86 1.02
CA SER A 39 7.42 2.38 2.38
C SER A 39 8.45 2.91 3.35
N ARG A 40 8.03 3.03 4.61
CA ARG A 40 8.95 3.11 5.74
C ARG A 40 8.67 2.00 6.74
N PRO A 41 9.70 1.45 7.40
CA PRO A 41 9.51 0.59 8.56
C PRO A 41 8.72 1.33 9.64
N LEU A 42 7.75 0.64 10.23
CA LEU A 42 6.97 1.10 11.36
C LEU A 42 6.44 -0.12 12.10
N SER A 43 6.68 -0.20 13.40
CA SER A 43 6.14 -1.27 14.24
C SER A 43 4.92 -0.74 14.97
N ALA A 44 3.75 -1.32 14.70
CA ALA A 44 2.52 -0.99 15.39
C ALA A 44 1.59 -2.20 15.49
N PHE A 45 0.81 -2.26 16.56
CA PHE A 45 -0.25 -3.24 16.69
C PHE A 45 -1.60 -2.56 16.45
N LEU A 46 -2.37 -3.08 15.50
CA LEU A 46 -3.73 -2.64 15.22
C LEU A 46 -4.71 -3.60 15.88
N SER A 47 -5.67 -3.04 16.61
CA SER A 47 -6.76 -3.75 17.26
C SER A 47 -7.99 -3.74 16.36
N ALA A 48 -8.72 -4.86 16.33
CA ALA A 48 -9.99 -4.95 15.60
C ALA A 48 -11.01 -3.95 16.18
N GLY A 49 -11.73 -3.25 15.31
CA GLY A 49 -12.74 -2.25 15.66
C GLY A 49 -12.19 -0.88 16.03
N SER A 50 -10.88 -0.70 16.14
CA SER A 50 -10.26 0.58 16.44
C SER A 50 -10.13 1.47 15.19
N THR A 51 -10.12 2.79 15.42
CA THR A 51 -9.85 3.78 14.37
C THR A 51 -8.45 4.36 14.55
N TYR A 52 -7.71 4.51 13.45
CA TYR A 52 -6.36 5.05 13.46
C TYR A 52 -6.20 6.21 12.49
N VAL A 53 -5.41 7.20 12.86
CA VAL A 53 -4.97 8.28 11.97
C VAL A 53 -3.46 8.20 11.79
N VAL A 54 -3.05 8.33 10.53
CA VAL A 54 -1.63 8.43 10.17
C VAL A 54 -1.30 9.90 9.97
N GLU A 55 -0.51 10.46 10.88
CA GLU A 55 -0.07 11.85 10.85
C GLU A 55 1.31 11.95 10.19
N GLY A 56 1.67 13.10 9.60
CA GLY A 56 3.03 13.34 9.08
C GLY A 56 3.37 12.60 7.79
N VAL A 57 2.34 12.21 7.02
CA VAL A 57 2.45 11.64 5.66
C VAL A 57 2.05 12.70 4.65
N ASP A 58 2.94 13.05 3.74
CA ASP A 58 2.65 13.94 2.62
C ASP A 58 2.67 13.15 1.30
N VAL A 59 1.57 13.19 0.57
CA VAL A 59 1.36 12.44 -0.67
C VAL A 59 0.72 13.35 -1.71
N GLY A 60 1.44 13.60 -2.80
CA GLY A 60 0.97 14.39 -3.93
C GLY A 60 1.11 13.63 -5.23
N TRP A 61 0.15 13.79 -6.14
CA TRP A 61 0.24 13.28 -7.52
C TRP A 61 -0.61 14.15 -8.44
N GLU A 62 -0.36 14.06 -9.74
CA GLU A 62 -1.09 14.74 -10.80
C GLU A 62 -2.00 13.78 -11.58
N GLY A 63 -3.04 14.34 -12.21
CA GLY A 63 -3.97 13.58 -13.04
C GLY A 63 -5.03 12.76 -12.27
N PRO A 64 -5.75 11.88 -12.98
CA PRO A 64 -6.79 11.03 -12.39
C PRO A 64 -6.17 9.83 -11.65
N GLY A 65 -6.87 9.37 -10.62
CA GLY A 65 -6.48 8.19 -9.86
C GLY A 65 -6.53 8.42 -8.36
N GLU A 66 -6.05 7.42 -7.66
CA GLU A 66 -6.16 7.25 -6.21
C GLU A 66 -4.83 6.74 -5.68
N VAL A 67 -4.54 7.05 -4.42
CA VAL A 67 -3.37 6.52 -3.73
C VAL A 67 -3.83 5.91 -2.42
N TYR A 68 -3.28 4.77 -2.06
CA TYR A 68 -3.61 4.05 -0.83
C TYR A 68 -2.50 4.28 0.18
N VAL A 69 -2.87 4.66 1.40
CA VAL A 69 -1.96 4.76 2.54
C VAL A 69 -2.31 3.63 3.49
N VAL A 70 -1.37 2.72 3.71
CA VAL A 70 -1.64 1.39 4.28
C VAL A 70 -0.61 1.02 5.35
N LEU A 71 -1.09 0.51 6.48
CA LEU A 71 -0.31 -0.20 7.48
C LEU A 71 -0.38 -1.70 7.18
N THR A 72 0.77 -2.36 7.02
CA THR A 72 0.82 -3.74 6.50
C THR A 72 1.94 -4.56 7.13
N ASP A 73 1.72 -5.88 7.18
CA ASP A 73 2.74 -6.90 7.45
C ASP A 73 3.30 -7.53 6.16
N TRP A 74 2.90 -7.00 5.00
CA TRP A 74 3.19 -7.46 3.63
C TRP A 74 2.42 -8.69 3.15
N GLU A 75 1.45 -9.17 3.92
CA GLU A 75 0.45 -10.16 3.47
C GLU A 75 -0.95 -9.56 3.48
N ALA A 76 -1.24 -8.75 4.50
CA ALA A 76 -2.45 -7.96 4.62
C ALA A 76 -2.15 -6.52 5.05
N GLY A 77 -3.09 -5.62 4.76
CA GLY A 77 -2.96 -4.24 5.19
C GLY A 77 -4.29 -3.54 5.41
N PHE A 78 -4.28 -2.63 6.38
CA PHE A 78 -5.39 -1.72 6.66
C PHE A 78 -4.99 -0.31 6.29
N GLY A 79 -5.88 0.40 5.63
CA GLY A 79 -5.53 1.71 5.12
C GLY A 79 -6.73 2.55 4.77
N PHE A 80 -6.42 3.61 4.06
CA PHE A 80 -7.40 4.54 3.55
C PHE A 80 -7.01 5.04 2.16
N ILE A 81 -7.99 5.63 1.48
CA ILE A 81 -7.87 6.02 0.08
C ILE A 81 -7.80 7.52 -0.03
N LEU A 82 -6.62 8.02 -0.43
CA LEU A 82 -6.45 9.38 -0.88
C LEU A 82 -7.02 9.51 -2.30
N ALA A 83 -8.07 10.31 -2.43
CA ALA A 83 -8.75 10.54 -3.70
C ALA A 83 -9.19 11.99 -3.85
N ARG A 84 -9.13 12.49 -5.09
CA ARG A 84 -9.58 13.86 -5.43
C ARG A 84 -11.10 14.01 -5.47
N ARG A 85 -11.85 12.90 -5.46
CA ARG A 85 -13.32 12.88 -5.52
C ARG A 85 -13.89 12.09 -4.35
N ARG A 86 -15.01 12.58 -3.80
CA ARG A 86 -15.77 11.89 -2.74
C ARG A 86 -16.35 10.57 -3.23
N ARG A 87 -16.52 9.63 -2.30
CA ARG A 87 -17.05 8.28 -2.57
C ARG A 87 -18.24 7.98 -1.67
N LEU A 88 -18.86 6.82 -1.91
CA LEU A 88 -20.09 6.38 -1.28
C LEU A 88 -19.94 4.98 -0.63
N PHE A 89 -18.72 4.53 -0.35
CA PHE A 89 -18.49 3.26 0.35
C PHE A 89 -17.78 3.54 1.67
N SER A 90 -18.13 2.85 2.75
CA SER A 90 -17.39 3.01 4.02
C SER A 90 -16.08 2.22 4.03
N CYS A 91 -16.12 0.97 3.56
CA CYS A 91 -14.99 0.04 3.57
C CYS A 91 -14.98 -0.80 2.28
N ILE A 92 -13.81 -1.03 1.70
CA ILE A 92 -13.63 -1.98 0.58
C ILE A 92 -12.50 -2.96 0.85
N ARG A 93 -12.64 -4.19 0.36
CA ARG A 93 -11.56 -5.19 0.34
C ARG A 93 -11.01 -5.34 -1.08
N ARG A 94 -9.69 -5.37 -1.23
CA ARG A 94 -9.04 -5.46 -2.55
C ARG A 94 -7.69 -6.18 -2.46
N ARG A 95 -7.44 -7.07 -3.42
CA ARG A 95 -6.08 -7.58 -3.71
C ARG A 95 -5.29 -6.57 -4.50
N TYR A 96 -4.09 -6.22 -4.02
CA TYR A 96 -3.19 -5.31 -4.70
C TYR A 96 -1.85 -5.97 -4.99
N ALA A 97 -1.41 -5.89 -6.26
CA ALA A 97 -0.09 -6.35 -6.68
C ALA A 97 0.63 -5.29 -7.52
N ALA A 98 -0.09 -4.65 -8.43
CA ALA A 98 0.42 -3.58 -9.28
C ALA A 98 -0.64 -2.50 -9.53
N PRO A 99 -0.22 -1.25 -9.82
CA PRO A 99 -1.13 -0.20 -10.28
C PRO A 99 -1.80 -0.61 -11.59
N TYR A 100 -3.06 -0.22 -11.76
CA TYR A 100 -3.74 -0.40 -13.03
C TYR A 100 -2.99 0.28 -14.17
N GLY A 101 -2.80 -0.42 -15.29
CA GLY A 101 -2.04 0.04 -16.45
C GLY A 101 -0.57 -0.41 -16.46
N VAL A 102 -0.02 -0.88 -15.33
CA VAL A 102 1.29 -1.55 -15.33
C VAL A 102 1.12 -2.95 -15.92
N ARG A 103 1.82 -3.22 -17.02
CA ARG A 103 1.84 -4.55 -17.68
C ARG A 103 3.11 -5.28 -17.29
N LEU A 104 2.97 -6.29 -16.43
CA LEU A 104 4.10 -7.13 -16.03
C LEU A 104 4.46 -8.11 -17.15
N PRO A 105 5.76 -8.29 -17.46
CA PRO A 105 6.22 -9.39 -18.30
C PRO A 105 5.77 -10.74 -17.73
N GLN A 106 5.55 -11.73 -18.59
CA GLN A 106 5.02 -13.06 -18.18
C GLN A 106 5.88 -13.75 -17.11
N HIS A 107 7.19 -13.53 -17.14
CA HIS A 107 8.13 -14.13 -16.20
C HIS A 107 8.20 -13.40 -14.84
N ILE A 108 7.49 -12.28 -14.67
CA ILE A 108 7.44 -11.52 -13.41
C ILE A 108 6.04 -11.63 -12.82
N ARG A 109 5.96 -12.12 -11.59
CA ARG A 109 4.73 -12.09 -10.80
C ARG A 109 5.00 -11.28 -9.54
N VAL A 110 4.06 -10.44 -9.12
CA VAL A 110 4.17 -9.75 -7.82
C VAL A 110 3.20 -10.41 -6.87
N ARG A 111 3.70 -10.78 -5.69
CA ARG A 111 2.86 -11.38 -4.63
C ARG A 111 1.81 -10.34 -4.21
N PRO A 112 0.50 -10.64 -4.32
CA PRO A 112 -0.53 -9.70 -3.93
C PRO A 112 -0.62 -9.57 -2.41
N VAL A 113 -1.03 -8.39 -1.95
CA VAL A 113 -1.39 -8.09 -0.56
C VAL A 113 -2.90 -7.86 -0.49
N GLU A 114 -3.53 -8.40 0.55
CA GLU A 114 -4.95 -8.17 0.84
C GLU A 114 -5.13 -6.84 1.56
N LEU A 115 -5.85 -5.89 0.96
CA LEU A 115 -6.08 -4.58 1.53
C LEU A 115 -7.52 -4.42 1.98
N VAL A 116 -7.71 -3.84 3.16
CA VAL A 116 -9.00 -3.29 3.61
C VAL A 116 -8.85 -1.78 3.73
N LEU A 117 -9.65 -1.05 2.95
CA LEU A 117 -9.46 0.38 2.74
C LEU A 117 -10.72 1.16 3.09
N SER A 118 -10.51 2.24 3.84
CA SER A 118 -11.53 3.23 4.21
C SER A 118 -11.59 4.35 3.17
N ASP A 119 -12.74 5.00 2.99
CA ASP A 119 -12.89 6.16 2.09
C ASP A 119 -12.65 7.53 2.75
N SER A 120 -12.33 7.55 4.04
CA SER A 120 -11.93 8.73 4.80
C SER A 120 -10.40 8.90 4.83
N ASP A 121 -9.90 9.91 5.55
CA ASP A 121 -8.50 10.11 5.89
C ASP A 121 -8.07 9.36 7.17
N ALA A 122 -8.93 8.47 7.67
CA ALA A 122 -8.68 7.62 8.82
C ALA A 122 -8.81 6.13 8.43
N ILE A 123 -8.09 5.27 9.13
CA ILE A 123 -8.20 3.82 9.02
C ILE A 123 -9.30 3.37 9.99
N THR A 124 -10.51 3.17 9.48
CA THR A 124 -11.70 2.82 10.30
C THR A 124 -12.12 1.36 10.13
N CYS A 125 -11.63 0.69 9.09
CA CYS A 125 -12.07 -0.64 8.69
C CYS A 125 -11.18 -1.78 9.22
N VAL A 126 -10.59 -1.64 10.42
CA VAL A 126 -9.73 -2.68 11.00
C VAL A 126 -10.60 -3.82 11.52
N ASP A 127 -10.77 -4.86 10.71
CA ASP A 127 -11.69 -5.98 10.98
C ASP A 127 -11.05 -7.17 11.71
N ARG A 128 -9.72 -7.18 11.84
CA ARG A 128 -8.94 -8.16 12.60
C ARG A 128 -7.65 -7.53 13.12
N PRO A 129 -7.06 -8.06 14.20
CA PRO A 129 -5.78 -7.56 14.69
C PRO A 129 -4.66 -7.74 13.65
N LEU A 130 -3.70 -6.81 13.63
CA LEU A 130 -2.54 -6.84 12.72
C LEU A 130 -1.31 -6.26 13.40
N GLU A 131 -0.20 -7.00 13.35
CA GLU A 131 1.12 -6.45 13.67
C GLU A 131 1.71 -5.81 12.40
N ALA A 132 1.42 -4.53 12.21
CA ALA A 132 1.93 -3.77 11.08
C ALA A 132 3.44 -3.56 11.21
N ARG A 133 4.17 -3.89 10.13
CA ARG A 133 5.63 -3.76 10.02
C ARG A 133 6.07 -2.60 9.16
N ALA A 134 5.16 -2.07 8.35
CA ALA A 134 5.42 -0.95 7.48
C ALA A 134 4.20 -0.06 7.32
N LEU A 135 4.48 1.22 7.10
CA LEU A 135 3.58 2.16 6.46
C LEU A 135 3.96 2.26 4.99
N VAL A 136 2.98 2.09 4.10
CA VAL A 136 3.19 1.96 2.66
C VAL A 136 2.21 2.85 1.91
N VAL A 137 2.72 3.52 0.88
CA VAL A 137 1.94 4.30 -0.08
C VAL A 137 1.95 3.57 -1.42
N LEU A 138 0.76 3.29 -1.96
CA LEU A 138 0.55 2.48 -3.15
C LEU A 138 -0.34 3.24 -4.16
N PRO A 139 0.13 3.54 -5.38
CA PRO A 139 -0.71 4.17 -6.40
C PRO A 139 -1.68 3.16 -7.03
N SER A 140 -2.94 3.53 -7.16
CA SER A 140 -3.96 2.67 -7.79
C SER A 140 -3.79 2.52 -9.31
N THR A 141 -3.15 3.47 -9.97
CA THR A 141 -2.98 3.52 -11.43
C THR A 141 -1.58 4.01 -11.82
N VAL A 142 -1.16 3.68 -13.04
CA VAL A 142 0.11 4.15 -13.61
C VAL A 142 0.17 5.68 -13.76
N TYR A 143 -0.97 6.36 -13.95
CA TYR A 143 -1.02 7.82 -14.01
C TYR A 143 -0.64 8.46 -12.68
N ALA A 144 -1.21 7.98 -11.58
CA ALA A 144 -0.83 8.41 -10.24
C ALA A 144 0.64 8.11 -9.97
N LEU A 145 1.12 6.90 -10.32
CA LEU A 145 2.52 6.52 -10.16
C LEU A 145 3.48 7.49 -10.88
N SER A 146 3.15 7.92 -12.10
CA SER A 146 4.06 8.70 -12.95
C SER A 146 4.44 10.08 -12.38
N SER A 147 3.61 10.64 -11.49
CA SER A 147 3.77 11.97 -10.89
C SER A 147 3.81 11.93 -9.36
N LEU A 148 3.86 10.73 -8.78
CA LEU A 148 3.74 10.54 -7.34
C LEU A 148 4.95 11.14 -6.60
N ARG A 149 4.65 11.91 -5.56
CA ARG A 149 5.58 12.41 -4.56
C ARG A 149 5.11 11.89 -3.21
N VAL A 150 6.03 11.31 -2.44
CA VAL A 150 5.75 10.71 -1.14
C VAL A 150 6.83 11.16 -0.16
N ASP A 151 6.41 11.76 0.95
CA ASP A 151 7.24 11.94 2.14
C ASP A 151 6.61 11.20 3.32
N LEU A 152 7.37 10.26 3.88
CA LEU A 152 6.99 9.47 5.05
C LEU A 152 7.87 9.79 6.26
N GLY A 153 8.81 10.74 6.21
CA GLY A 153 9.85 10.93 7.22
C GLY A 153 9.33 11.12 8.64
N ASN A 154 8.22 11.84 8.78
CA ASN A 154 7.63 12.19 10.07
C ASN A 154 6.36 11.39 10.41
N ALA A 155 6.08 10.32 9.67
CA ALA A 155 4.87 9.56 9.86
C ALA A 155 4.74 8.99 11.28
N ARG A 156 3.58 9.19 11.89
CA ARG A 156 3.20 8.69 13.22
C ARG A 156 1.82 8.09 13.17
N LEU A 157 1.62 7.03 13.92
CA LEU A 157 0.32 6.41 14.08
C LEU A 157 -0.30 6.89 15.40
N ARG A 158 -1.56 7.31 15.35
CA ARG A 158 -2.35 7.62 16.54
C ARG A 158 -3.67 6.87 16.49
N GLU A 159 -3.96 6.12 17.55
CA GLU A 159 -5.28 5.53 17.76
C GLU A 159 -6.25 6.60 18.24
N ILE A 160 -7.46 6.64 17.68
CA ILE A 160 -8.55 7.47 18.14
C ILE A 160 -9.49 6.58 18.94
N SER A 161 -9.46 6.73 20.25
CA SER A 161 -10.49 6.18 21.11
C SER A 161 -11.76 6.99 20.90
N GLU A 162 -12.79 6.41 20.29
CA GLU A 162 -14.14 6.97 20.39
C GLU A 162 -14.50 6.96 21.87
N THR A 163 -14.40 8.12 22.54
CA THR A 163 -15.00 8.28 23.85
C THR A 163 -16.50 8.27 23.60
N PHE A 164 -17.13 7.11 23.78
CA PHE A 164 -18.57 7.01 23.92
C PHE A 164 -18.96 7.89 25.10
N LYS A 165 -19.31 9.16 24.82
CA LYS A 165 -20.11 9.96 25.74
C LYS A 165 -21.51 9.34 25.69
N SER A 166 -21.75 8.33 26.51
CA SER A 166 -23.10 8.00 26.93
C SER A 166 -23.67 9.24 27.60
N ARG A 167 -24.63 9.90 26.95
CA ARG A 167 -25.56 10.79 27.62
C ARG A 167 -26.54 9.95 28.44
#